data_AF-A0A355DF36-F1
#
_entry.id   AF-A0A355DF36-F1
#
_cell.length_a   1.000
_cell.length_b   1.000
_cell.length_c   1.000
_cell.angle_alpha   90.00
_cell.angle_beta   90.00
_cell.angle_gamma   90.00
#
_symmetry.space_group_name_H-M   'P 1'
#
loop_
_entity.id
_entity.type
_entity.pdbx_description
1 polymer ?
#
loop_
_entity_poly.entity_id
_entity_poly.type
_entity_poly.pdbx_seq_one_letter_code
_entity_poly.pdbx_strand_id
1 'polypeptide(L)'
;LTAESGDLWFCVGPTVALDGVDERVVTLTSISDEATDGWVTVIGNLGSEVERAFRLEPGARLEIRPGPFVPRATFAGVTVEVPGGRVLVDQRLAGQGSGVGVEVGPCGTITSDVWQVPWATTAQPGNRAMLLLYNPFRAPAIADLRFIGDLGRRETLDRQGVVVAGRSISVFDLSERIPDSSVVSATVDVRVGQVVAARLQI
;
A
#
# COMPACT_ATOMS: atom_id res chain seq x y z
N LEU A 1 0.19 16.73 23.17
CA LEU A 1 0.04 16.64 21.71
C LEU A 1 -1.10 15.66 21.47
N THR A 2 -2.31 16.15 21.27
CA THR A 2 -3.41 15.31 20.77
C THR A 2 -3.01 14.87 19.37
N ALA A 3 -2.87 13.57 19.16
CA ALA A 3 -2.64 13.05 17.81
C ALA A 3 -3.88 13.39 16.99
N GLU A 4 -3.77 14.35 16.07
CA GLU A 4 -4.80 14.55 15.05
C GLU A 4 -4.79 13.30 14.17
N SER A 5 -5.85 12.50 14.27
CA SER A 5 -6.12 11.42 13.33
C SER A 5 -6.47 12.00 11.96
N GLY A 6 -5.99 11.39 10.88
CA GLY A 6 -6.42 11.77 9.53
C GLY A 6 -7.89 11.40 9.26
N ASP A 7 -8.52 12.16 8.37
CA ASP A 7 -9.85 11.85 7.82
C ASP A 7 -9.78 10.82 6.68
N LEU A 8 -8.56 10.58 6.15
CA LEU A 8 -8.27 9.65 5.06
C LEU A 8 -7.08 8.78 5.41
N TRP A 9 -7.21 7.48 5.16
CA TRP A 9 -6.14 6.49 5.36
C TRP A 9 -6.03 5.57 4.16
N PHE A 10 -4.79 5.22 3.80
CA PHE A 10 -4.46 4.40 2.64
C PHE A 10 -3.54 3.25 3.07
N CYS A 11 -4.08 2.03 3.10
CA CYS A 11 -3.33 0.82 3.37
C CYS A 11 -3.16 0.05 2.06
N VAL A 12 -1.97 0.06 1.48
CA VAL A 12 -1.63 -0.75 0.29
C VAL A 12 -0.73 -1.91 0.72
N GLY A 13 -0.91 -3.07 0.10
CA GLY A 13 -0.13 -4.25 0.44
C GLY A 13 -0.61 -5.50 -0.30
N PRO A 14 -0.02 -6.66 0.02
CA PRO A 14 -0.39 -7.92 -0.60
C PRO A 14 -1.73 -8.44 -0.06
N THR A 15 -2.22 -9.55 -0.59
CA THR A 15 -3.23 -10.38 0.06
C THR A 15 -2.63 -11.75 0.35
N VAL A 16 -3.37 -12.61 1.06
CA VAL A 16 -2.98 -14.01 1.27
C VAL A 16 -2.96 -14.85 -0.02
N ALA A 17 -3.38 -14.28 -1.16
CA ALA A 17 -3.22 -14.93 -2.45
C ALA A 17 -1.80 -14.76 -3.02
N LEU A 18 -0.97 -13.88 -2.45
CA LEU A 18 0.44 -13.77 -2.81
C LEU A 18 1.28 -14.79 -2.02
N ASP A 19 2.01 -15.64 -2.73
CA ASP A 19 2.92 -16.60 -2.10
C ASP A 19 3.91 -15.92 -1.15
N GLY A 20 4.08 -16.50 0.04
CA GLY A 20 4.92 -15.94 1.10
C GLY A 20 4.19 -15.03 2.08
N VAL A 21 2.88 -14.79 1.89
CA VAL A 21 2.05 -13.98 2.79
C VAL A 21 1.07 -14.88 3.55
N ASP A 22 1.12 -14.83 4.88
CA ASP A 22 0.25 -15.63 5.77
C ASP A 22 -0.99 -14.85 6.20
N GLU A 23 -0.80 -13.58 6.57
CA GLU A 23 -1.85 -12.73 7.11
C GLU A 23 -1.69 -11.29 6.65
N ARG A 24 -2.82 -10.66 6.32
CA ARG A 24 -2.94 -9.20 6.31
C ARG A 24 -4.24 -8.75 6.96
N VAL A 25 -4.12 -7.88 7.95
CA VAL A 25 -5.25 -7.27 8.66
C VAL A 25 -5.07 -5.76 8.68
N VAL A 26 -6.12 -5.02 8.34
CA VAL A 26 -6.24 -3.57 8.55
C VAL A 26 -7.17 -3.36 9.74
N THR A 27 -6.70 -2.67 10.77
CA THR A 27 -7.44 -2.46 12.02
C THR A 27 -7.81 -1.00 12.15
N LEU A 28 -9.11 -0.73 12.28
CA LEU A 28 -9.64 0.59 12.59
C LEU A 28 -9.92 0.63 14.10
N THR A 29 -9.33 1.58 14.81
CA THR A 29 -9.52 1.76 16.26
C THR A 29 -10.16 3.11 16.52
N SER A 30 -11.35 3.11 17.13
CA SER A 30 -11.98 4.35 17.58
C SER A 30 -11.19 4.96 18.73
N ILE A 31 -10.85 6.24 18.59
CA ILE A 31 -10.30 7.07 19.68
C ILE A 31 -11.29 8.15 20.12
N SER A 32 -12.55 8.05 19.68
CA SER A 32 -13.64 8.96 20.05
C SER A 32 -14.40 8.44 21.27
N ASP A 33 -15.05 9.38 21.97
CA ASP A 33 -16.09 9.17 22.97
C ASP A 33 -17.52 9.12 22.37
N GLU A 34 -17.63 9.25 21.05
CA GLU A 34 -18.88 9.24 20.28
C GLU A 34 -18.80 8.17 19.17
N ALA A 35 -19.96 7.69 18.71
CA ALA A 35 -20.01 6.81 17.55
C ALA A 35 -19.49 7.54 16.30
N THR A 36 -18.63 6.86 15.53
CA THR A 36 -17.99 7.41 14.33
C THR A 36 -18.42 6.62 13.10
N ASP A 37 -18.95 7.31 12.10
CA ASP A 37 -19.35 6.74 10.81
C ASP A 37 -18.25 6.96 9.76
N GLY A 38 -18.11 6.04 8.82
CA GLY A 38 -17.14 6.15 7.74
C GLY A 38 -17.36 5.15 6.61
N TRP A 39 -16.45 5.18 5.64
CA TRP A 39 -16.43 4.28 4.49
C TRP A 39 -15.10 3.56 4.39
N VAL A 40 -15.14 2.32 3.93
CA VAL A 40 -13.97 1.57 3.51
C VAL A 40 -14.15 1.10 2.07
N THR A 41 -13.16 1.39 1.24
CA THR A 41 -13.07 0.94 -0.14
C THR A 41 -11.89 0.02 -0.29
N VAL A 42 -12.13 -1.21 -0.76
CA VAL A 42 -11.09 -2.21 -1.04
C VAL A 42 -11.01 -2.41 -2.55
N ILE A 43 -9.82 -2.16 -3.11
CA ILE A 43 -9.52 -2.29 -4.53
C ILE A 43 -8.44 -3.35 -4.71
N GLY A 44 -8.63 -4.25 -5.67
CA GLY A 44 -7.68 -5.30 -6.02
C GLY A 44 -6.91 -4.96 -7.28
N ASN A 45 -5.67 -5.46 -7.41
CA ASN A 45 -4.87 -5.27 -8.62
C ASN A 45 -5.44 -5.96 -9.88
N LEU A 46 -6.49 -6.76 -9.76
CA LEU A 46 -7.21 -7.39 -10.86
C LEU A 46 -8.54 -6.67 -11.22
N GLY A 47 -8.74 -5.45 -10.72
CA GLY A 47 -9.88 -4.59 -11.07
C GLY A 47 -11.15 -4.80 -10.24
N SER A 48 -11.14 -5.70 -9.25
CA SER A 48 -12.23 -5.84 -8.29
C SER A 48 -12.24 -4.65 -7.31
N GLU A 49 -13.41 -4.09 -7.03
CA GLU A 49 -13.62 -2.98 -6.10
C GLU A 49 -14.86 -3.24 -5.25
N VAL A 50 -14.76 -2.98 -3.93
CA VAL A 50 -15.89 -3.04 -3.00
C VAL A 50 -15.83 -1.87 -2.04
N GLU A 51 -16.94 -1.13 -1.92
CA GLU A 51 -17.13 -0.08 -0.92
C GLU A 51 -18.16 -0.53 0.14
N ARG A 52 -17.89 -0.19 1.41
CA ARG A 52 -18.78 -0.47 2.55
C ARG A 52 -18.77 0.70 3.52
N ALA A 53 -19.96 1.11 3.97
CA ALA A 53 -20.07 1.97 5.13
C ALA A 53 -19.84 1.16 6.42
N PHE A 54 -19.29 1.80 7.44
CA PHE A 54 -19.18 1.24 8.79
C PHE A 54 -19.59 2.28 9.84
N ARG A 55 -19.93 1.77 11.02
CA ARG A 55 -20.07 2.54 12.26
C ARG A 55 -19.17 1.92 13.32
N LEU A 56 -18.36 2.74 13.98
CA LEU A 56 -17.50 2.36 15.10
C LEU A 56 -18.02 3.00 16.37
N GLU A 57 -18.38 2.16 17.34
CA GLU A 57 -18.74 2.62 18.69
C GLU A 57 -17.50 3.15 19.45
N PRO A 58 -17.68 3.97 20.49
CA PRO A 58 -16.58 4.47 21.31
C PRO A 58 -15.66 3.35 21.83
N GLY A 59 -14.35 3.49 21.61
CA GLY A 59 -13.33 2.50 22.00
C GLY A 59 -13.37 1.15 21.26
N ALA A 60 -14.29 0.98 20.30
CA ALA A 60 -14.39 -0.25 19.53
C ALA A 60 -13.27 -0.38 18.49
N ARG A 61 -13.09 -1.62 18.00
CA ARG A 61 -12.18 -1.95 16.91
C ARG A 61 -12.91 -2.72 15.82
N LEU A 62 -12.52 -2.48 14.57
CA LEU A 62 -12.97 -3.22 13.40
C LEU A 62 -11.75 -3.75 12.65
N GLU A 63 -11.74 -5.05 12.37
CA GLU A 63 -10.72 -5.69 11.55
C GLU A 63 -11.22 -5.93 10.13
N ILE A 64 -10.39 -5.60 9.16
CA ILE A 64 -10.65 -5.77 7.74
C ILE A 64 -9.55 -6.65 7.16
N ARG A 65 -9.94 -7.81 6.64
CA ARG A 65 -9.08 -8.69 5.84
C ARG A 65 -9.38 -8.41 4.37
N PRO A 66 -8.48 -7.81 3.58
CA PRO A 66 -8.81 -7.35 2.21
C PRO A 66 -9.15 -8.49 1.23
N GLY A 67 -8.48 -9.64 1.34
CA GLY A 67 -8.58 -10.75 0.37
C GLY A 67 -10.01 -11.20 0.02
N PRO A 68 -10.89 -11.44 1.01
CA PRO A 68 -12.29 -11.77 0.77
C PRO A 68 -13.08 -10.73 -0.06
N PHE A 69 -12.71 -9.45 -0.03
CA PHE A 69 -13.38 -8.40 -0.82
C PHE A 69 -12.89 -8.36 -2.27
N VAL A 70 -11.68 -8.87 -2.53
CA VAL A 70 -11.03 -8.84 -3.85
C VAL A 70 -10.47 -10.22 -4.22
N PRO A 71 -11.34 -11.21 -4.49
CA PRO A 71 -10.92 -12.59 -4.69
C PRO A 71 -9.88 -12.73 -5.81
N ARG A 72 -8.84 -13.53 -5.55
CA ARG A 72 -7.69 -13.78 -6.46
C ARG A 72 -6.73 -12.61 -6.68
N ALA A 73 -7.08 -11.39 -6.24
CA ALA A 73 -6.13 -10.28 -6.31
C ALA A 73 -4.97 -10.53 -5.35
N THR A 74 -3.73 -10.50 -5.86
CA THR A 74 -2.52 -10.67 -5.05
C THR A 74 -2.14 -9.42 -4.27
N PHE A 75 -2.68 -8.26 -4.65
CA PHE A 75 -2.50 -6.98 -3.96
C PHE A 75 -3.84 -6.28 -3.79
N ALA A 76 -3.97 -5.58 -2.67
CA ALA A 76 -5.14 -4.77 -2.36
C ALA A 76 -4.78 -3.42 -1.75
N GLY A 77 -5.49 -2.38 -2.19
CA GLY A 77 -5.49 -1.04 -1.62
C GLY A 77 -6.76 -0.90 -0.80
N VAL A 78 -6.63 -0.38 0.41
CA VAL A 78 -7.73 -0.07 1.31
C VAL A 78 -7.71 1.42 1.54
N THR A 79 -8.78 2.11 1.15
CA THR A 79 -9.02 3.50 1.51
C THR A 79 -10.05 3.52 2.63
N VAL A 80 -9.74 4.19 3.73
CA VAL A 80 -10.68 4.43 4.83
C VAL A 80 -10.95 5.93 4.88
N GLU A 81 -12.22 6.30 4.79
CA GLU A 81 -12.68 7.69 4.87
C GLU A 81 -13.51 7.84 6.15
N VAL A 82 -13.08 8.74 7.03
CA VAL A 82 -13.73 9.01 8.32
C VAL A 82 -13.92 10.50 8.47
N PRO A 83 -15.09 11.05 8.08
CA PRO A 83 -15.34 12.47 8.20
C PRO A 83 -15.20 12.93 9.66
N GLY A 84 -14.33 13.90 9.91
CA GLY A 84 -14.04 14.40 11.26
C GLY A 84 -13.06 13.52 12.06
N GLY A 85 -12.44 12.54 11.42
CA GLY A 85 -11.35 11.73 11.98
C GLY A 85 -11.79 10.86 13.16
N ARG A 86 -10.95 10.84 14.20
CA ARG A 86 -11.09 10.09 15.45
C ARG A 86 -11.04 8.57 15.31
N VAL A 87 -10.43 8.08 14.23
CA VAL A 87 -10.10 6.67 14.03
C VAL A 87 -8.62 6.55 13.68
N LEU A 88 -7.91 5.65 14.35
CA LEU A 88 -6.57 5.23 13.98
C LEU A 88 -6.66 4.00 13.06
N VAL A 89 -5.90 4.00 11.96
CA VAL A 89 -5.87 2.87 11.02
C VAL A 89 -4.46 2.32 10.92
N ASP A 90 -4.29 1.09 11.39
CA ASP A 90 -3.03 0.36 11.31
C ASP A 90 -3.15 -0.86 10.40
N GLN A 91 -2.04 -1.28 9.82
CA GLN A 91 -1.93 -2.52 9.07
C GLN A 91 -0.95 -3.46 9.77
N ARG A 92 -1.33 -4.74 9.83
CA ARG A 92 -0.47 -5.87 10.18
C ARG A 92 -0.30 -6.76 8.95
N LEU A 93 0.94 -7.13 8.67
CA LEU A 93 1.33 -8.10 7.65
C LEU A 93 2.23 -9.16 8.30
N ALA A 94 1.96 -10.43 8.03
CA ALA A 94 2.82 -11.54 8.44
C ALA A 94 3.21 -12.39 7.23
N GLY A 95 4.51 -12.69 7.11
CA GLY A 95 5.04 -13.60 6.10
C GLY A 95 4.95 -15.08 6.49
N GLN A 96 5.17 -15.98 5.53
CA GLN A 96 5.22 -17.43 5.77
C GLN A 96 6.67 -17.92 5.99
N GLY A 97 6.83 -19.07 6.67
CA GLY A 97 8.11 -19.80 6.78
C GLY A 97 8.91 -19.58 8.07
N SER A 98 10.09 -20.21 8.16
CA SER A 98 10.97 -20.12 9.33
C SER A 98 11.70 -18.78 9.36
N GLY A 99 11.32 -17.90 10.30
CA GLY A 99 11.78 -16.50 10.36
C GLY A 99 10.68 -15.47 10.06
N VAL A 100 9.42 -15.79 10.42
CA VAL A 100 8.21 -14.98 10.20
C VAL A 100 8.47 -13.48 10.42
N GLY A 101 8.63 -12.75 9.32
CA GLY A 101 8.64 -11.30 9.31
C GLY A 101 7.24 -10.79 9.62
N VAL A 102 7.14 -9.92 10.61
CA VAL A 102 5.90 -9.23 10.96
C VAL A 102 6.14 -7.73 10.79
N GLU A 103 5.30 -7.11 9.97
CA GLU A 103 5.25 -5.66 9.81
C GLU A 103 3.95 -5.15 10.43
N VAL A 104 4.07 -4.18 11.34
CA VAL A 104 2.92 -3.47 11.91
C VAL A 104 3.22 -1.97 11.87
N GLY A 105 2.29 -1.19 11.37
CA GLY A 105 2.41 0.26 11.38
C GLY A 105 1.15 0.98 10.92
N PRO A 106 1.09 2.30 11.13
CA PRO A 106 -0.01 3.12 10.67
C PRO A 106 -0.06 3.13 9.14
N CYS A 107 -1.28 3.17 8.60
CA CYS A 107 -1.47 3.41 7.18
C CYS A 107 -1.12 4.86 6.81
N GLY A 108 -0.82 5.11 5.53
CA GLY A 108 -0.51 6.45 5.05
C GLY A 108 -1.77 7.34 5.07
N THR A 109 -1.61 8.64 5.27
CA THR A 109 -2.72 9.61 5.30
C THR A 109 -2.72 10.59 4.13
N ILE A 110 -1.75 10.44 3.21
CA ILE A 110 -1.57 11.34 2.08
C ILE A 110 -1.47 10.57 0.76
N THR A 111 -1.98 11.20 -0.29
CA THR A 111 -1.55 10.96 -1.67
C THR A 111 -0.57 12.05 -2.05
N SER A 112 0.39 11.73 -2.92
CA SER A 112 1.41 12.70 -3.36
C SER A 112 1.71 12.52 -4.84
N ASP A 113 2.20 13.61 -5.44
CA ASP A 113 2.80 13.62 -6.76
C ASP A 113 4.31 13.29 -6.74
N VAL A 114 4.93 13.24 -5.56
CA VAL A 114 6.32 12.82 -5.38
C VAL A 114 6.43 11.81 -4.25
N TRP A 115 7.14 10.70 -4.50
CA TRP A 115 7.50 9.72 -3.47
C TRP A 115 8.97 9.33 -3.53
N GLN A 116 9.55 9.10 -2.36
CA GLN A 116 10.91 8.60 -2.19
C GLN A 116 10.85 7.31 -1.38
N VAL A 117 11.27 6.21 -1.99
CA VAL A 117 11.43 4.92 -1.33
C VAL A 117 12.92 4.69 -1.12
N PRO A 118 13.43 4.92 0.11
CA PRO A 118 14.86 5.08 0.33
C PRO A 118 15.64 3.77 0.25
N TRP A 119 14.99 2.64 0.50
CA TRP A 119 15.68 1.36 0.63
C TRP A 119 14.79 0.16 0.32
N ALA A 120 15.38 -0.84 -0.31
CA ALA A 120 14.97 -2.23 -0.41
C ALA A 120 16.24 -3.05 -0.71
N THR A 121 16.20 -4.38 -0.64
CA THR A 121 17.32 -5.22 -1.10
C THR A 121 16.84 -6.29 -2.07
N THR A 122 17.69 -6.65 -3.03
CA THR A 122 17.49 -7.70 -4.03
C THR A 122 18.69 -8.66 -4.08
N ALA A 123 19.58 -8.60 -3.08
CA ALA A 123 20.85 -9.34 -3.05
C ALA A 123 20.70 -10.83 -2.70
N GLN A 124 19.57 -11.23 -2.11
CA GLN A 124 19.36 -12.59 -1.61
C GLN A 124 18.46 -13.37 -2.56
N PRO A 125 18.85 -14.59 -2.98
CA PRO A 125 17.96 -15.48 -3.73
C PRO A 125 16.67 -15.76 -2.96
N GLY A 126 15.53 -15.69 -3.65
CA GLY A 126 14.20 -15.91 -3.04
C GLY A 126 13.56 -14.66 -2.43
N ASN A 127 14.32 -13.59 -2.20
CA ASN A 127 13.79 -12.32 -1.74
C ASN A 127 13.21 -11.48 -2.90
N ARG A 128 11.95 -11.06 -2.78
CA ARG A 128 11.25 -10.23 -3.77
C ARG A 128 10.96 -8.86 -3.19
N ALA A 129 11.61 -7.84 -3.73
CA ALA A 129 11.29 -6.45 -3.43
C ALA A 129 10.35 -5.88 -4.49
N MET A 130 9.30 -5.20 -4.08
CA MET A 130 8.28 -4.64 -4.96
C MET A 130 7.96 -3.19 -4.59
N LEU A 131 7.78 -2.35 -5.61
CA LEU A 131 7.16 -1.04 -5.50
C LEU A 131 5.68 -1.16 -5.87
N LEU A 132 4.80 -0.70 -4.97
CA LEU A 132 3.36 -0.65 -5.15
C LEU A 132 2.93 0.80 -5.37
N LEU A 133 2.21 1.07 -6.44
CA LEU A 133 1.54 2.35 -6.67
C LEU A 133 0.03 2.15 -6.61
N TYR A 134 -0.60 2.73 -5.61
CA TYR A 134 -2.04 2.68 -5.42
C TYR A 134 -2.68 4.00 -5.84
N ASN A 135 -3.63 3.94 -6.78
CA ASN A 135 -4.43 5.08 -7.19
C ASN A 135 -5.86 4.93 -6.65
N PRO A 136 -6.24 5.65 -5.58
CA PRO A 136 -7.60 5.61 -5.03
C PRO A 136 -8.60 6.40 -5.88
N PHE A 137 -8.14 7.22 -6.82
CA PHE A 137 -8.98 8.12 -7.61
C PHE A 137 -9.55 7.42 -8.84
N ARG A 138 -10.66 7.94 -9.37
CA ARG A 138 -11.28 7.44 -10.61
C ARG A 138 -10.45 7.76 -11.86
N ALA A 139 -9.75 8.90 -11.86
CA ALA A 139 -8.92 9.30 -12.98
C ALA A 139 -7.58 8.53 -12.95
N PRO A 140 -7.03 8.17 -14.12
CA PRO A 140 -5.70 7.58 -14.17
C PRO A 140 -4.63 8.61 -13.74
N ALA A 141 -3.52 8.10 -13.22
CA ALA A 141 -2.31 8.86 -12.95
C ALA A 141 -1.19 8.43 -13.90
N ILE A 142 -0.25 9.33 -14.17
CA ILE A 142 0.94 9.06 -15.00
C ILE A 142 2.17 9.36 -14.17
N ALA A 143 3.05 8.39 -13.99
CA ALA A 143 4.24 8.52 -13.17
C ALA A 143 5.52 8.14 -13.91
N ASP A 144 6.61 8.86 -13.67
CA ASP A 144 7.95 8.41 -14.01
C ASP A 144 8.54 7.66 -12.83
N LEU A 145 9.20 6.53 -13.10
CA LEU A 145 9.84 5.72 -12.08
C LEU A 145 11.33 5.62 -12.34
N ARG A 146 12.12 5.92 -11.32
CA ARG A 146 13.57 5.74 -11.35
C ARG A 146 14.01 4.82 -10.23
N PHE A 147 14.78 3.80 -10.58
CA PHE A 147 15.40 2.87 -9.64
C PHE A 147 16.91 3.02 -9.64
N ILE A 148 17.51 3.02 -8.47
CA ILE A 148 18.97 3.12 -8.29
C ILE A 148 19.43 2.02 -7.35
N GLY A 149 20.33 1.16 -7.85
CA GLY A 149 21.06 0.19 -7.06
C GLY A 149 22.43 0.69 -6.62
N ASP A 150 22.97 0.08 -5.57
CA ASP A 150 24.31 0.32 -5.01
C ASP A 150 25.48 -0.06 -5.94
N LEU A 151 25.27 -1.00 -6.86
CA LEU A 151 26.27 -1.41 -7.86
C LEU A 151 26.34 -0.45 -9.07
N GLY A 152 25.89 0.80 -8.90
CA GLY A 152 25.87 1.81 -9.96
C GLY A 152 24.81 1.58 -11.05
N ARG A 153 24.01 0.51 -10.95
CA ARG A 153 22.93 0.23 -11.88
C ARG A 153 21.76 1.20 -11.66
N ARG A 154 21.26 1.75 -12.76
CA ARG A 154 20.11 2.65 -12.77
C ARG A 154 19.15 2.20 -13.84
N GLU A 155 17.88 2.18 -13.52
CA GLU A 155 16.81 1.93 -14.47
C GLU A 155 15.80 3.08 -14.41
N THR A 156 15.31 3.48 -15.57
CA THR A 156 14.19 4.40 -15.68
C THR A 156 13.14 3.68 -16.50
N LEU A 157 12.01 3.37 -15.86
CA LEU A 157 10.92 2.72 -16.57
C LEU A 157 10.19 3.75 -17.40
N ASP A 158 9.91 3.34 -18.64
CA ASP A 158 9.14 4.04 -19.66
C ASP A 158 9.43 5.55 -19.76
N ARG A 159 10.18 5.96 -20.79
CA ARG A 159 10.45 7.38 -21.03
C ARG A 159 9.18 8.21 -21.25
N GLN A 160 8.02 7.57 -21.50
CA GLN A 160 6.71 8.20 -21.65
C GLN A 160 5.88 8.23 -20.35
N GLY A 161 6.36 7.59 -19.29
CA GLY A 161 5.67 7.46 -18.00
C GLY A 161 4.76 6.23 -17.93
N VAL A 162 4.65 5.62 -16.75
CA VAL A 162 3.76 4.49 -16.49
C VAL A 162 2.35 4.98 -16.15
N VAL A 163 1.34 4.33 -16.72
CA VAL A 163 -0.06 4.61 -16.40
C VAL A 163 -0.47 3.79 -15.18
N VAL A 164 -0.90 4.48 -14.13
CA VAL A 164 -1.57 3.88 -12.97
C VAL A 164 -3.07 4.12 -13.12
N ALA A 165 -3.79 3.09 -13.55
CA ALA A 165 -5.22 3.20 -13.82
C ALA A 165 -5.98 3.70 -12.58
N GLY A 166 -7.10 4.38 -12.81
CA GLY A 166 -7.98 4.80 -11.73
C GLY A 166 -8.49 3.58 -10.95
N ARG A 167 -8.55 3.70 -9.63
CA ARG A 167 -9.01 2.63 -8.72
C ARG A 167 -8.28 1.32 -8.99
N SER A 168 -6.96 1.40 -8.99
CA SER A 168 -6.12 0.25 -9.27
C SER A 168 -4.81 0.29 -8.48
N ILE A 169 -4.08 -0.81 -8.58
CA ILE A 169 -2.73 -0.93 -8.03
C ILE A 169 -1.82 -1.42 -9.15
N SER A 170 -0.73 -0.68 -9.38
CA SER A 170 0.37 -1.11 -10.24
C SER A 170 1.51 -1.64 -9.37
N VAL A 171 2.08 -2.78 -9.77
CA VAL A 171 3.16 -3.45 -9.04
C VAL A 171 4.38 -3.57 -9.93
N PHE A 172 5.52 -3.15 -9.41
CA PHE A 172 6.81 -3.20 -10.10
C PHE A 172 7.77 -4.07 -9.28
N ASP A 173 8.15 -5.22 -9.82
CA ASP A 173 9.16 -6.09 -9.23
C ASP A 173 10.55 -5.43 -9.39
N LEU A 174 11.16 -5.07 -8.26
CA LEU A 174 12.48 -4.46 -8.19
C LEU A 174 13.59 -5.50 -8.30
N SER A 175 13.33 -6.76 -7.91
CA SER A 175 14.29 -7.86 -8.02
C SER A 175 14.53 -8.23 -9.49
N GLU A 176 13.50 -8.16 -10.35
CA GLU A 176 13.66 -8.35 -11.80
C GLU A 176 14.44 -7.22 -12.49
N ARG A 177 14.24 -5.99 -12.01
CA ARG A 177 14.75 -4.76 -12.62
C ARG A 177 16.17 -4.43 -12.17
N ILE A 178 16.39 -4.55 -10.86
CA ILE A 178 17.66 -4.29 -10.20
C ILE A 178 18.09 -5.55 -9.41
N PRO A 179 18.44 -6.67 -10.06
CA PRO A 179 18.87 -7.91 -9.38
C PRO A 179 20.26 -7.80 -8.71
N ASP A 180 20.48 -8.51 -7.60
CA ASP A 180 21.79 -8.61 -6.91
C ASP A 180 22.29 -7.28 -6.31
N SER A 181 21.39 -6.46 -5.76
CA SER A 181 21.73 -5.16 -5.18
C SER A 181 21.47 -5.13 -3.67
N SER A 182 22.46 -4.68 -2.87
CA SER A 182 22.29 -4.64 -1.41
C SER A 182 21.35 -3.53 -0.97
N VAL A 183 21.31 -2.43 -1.74
CA VAL A 183 20.39 -1.31 -1.55
C VAL A 183 19.83 -0.88 -2.90
N VAL A 184 18.50 -0.92 -3.02
CA VAL A 184 17.73 -0.34 -4.10
C VAL A 184 16.88 0.80 -3.56
N SER A 185 16.95 1.96 -4.19
CA SER A 185 16.05 3.09 -3.93
C SER A 185 15.16 3.35 -5.15
N ALA A 186 13.98 3.91 -4.91
CA ALA A 186 13.05 4.30 -5.95
C ALA A 186 12.59 5.74 -5.77
N THR A 187 12.47 6.47 -6.88
CA THR A 187 11.75 7.75 -6.93
C THR A 187 10.54 7.60 -7.84
N VAL A 188 9.43 8.20 -7.42
CA VAL A 188 8.17 8.26 -8.16
C VAL A 188 7.84 9.72 -8.36
N ASP A 189 7.80 10.15 -9.61
CA ASP A 189 7.47 11.52 -10.01
C ASP A 189 6.18 11.48 -10.86
N VAL A 190 5.05 11.84 -10.26
CA VAL A 190 3.73 11.79 -10.89
C VAL A 190 3.50 13.09 -11.66
N ARG A 191 3.36 12.96 -12.98
CA ARG A 191 3.11 14.10 -13.89
C ARG A 191 1.66 14.53 -13.91
N VAL A 192 0.75 13.58 -13.69
CA VAL A 192 -0.70 13.79 -13.72
C VAL A 192 -1.34 13.00 -12.60
N GLY A 193 -2.12 13.68 -11.76
CA GLY A 193 -2.80 13.08 -10.61
C GLY A 193 -1.88 12.91 -9.40
N GLN A 194 -2.30 12.05 -8.48
CA GLN A 194 -1.58 11.71 -7.26
C GLN A 194 -1.78 10.24 -6.94
N VAL A 195 -0.81 9.62 -6.28
CA VAL A 195 -0.87 8.21 -5.88
C VAL A 195 -0.36 8.03 -4.46
N VAL A 196 -0.53 6.81 -3.93
CA VAL A 196 0.18 6.32 -2.75
C VAL A 196 1.26 5.36 -3.21
N ALA A 197 2.49 5.54 -2.74
CA ALA A 197 3.58 4.60 -3.00
C ALA A 197 3.93 3.83 -1.73
N ALA A 198 4.15 2.53 -1.86
CA ALA A 198 4.67 1.70 -0.78
C ALA A 198 5.66 0.67 -1.30
N ARG A 199 6.50 0.20 -0.39
CA ARG A 199 7.47 -0.87 -0.64
C ARG A 199 7.01 -2.13 0.08
N LEU A 200 7.01 -3.25 -0.63
CA LEU A 200 6.86 -4.58 -0.05
C LEU A 200 8.15 -5.36 -0.25
N GLN A 201 8.53 -6.17 0.73
CA GLN A 201 9.60 -7.15 0.58
C GLN A 201 9.22 -8.44 1.29
N ILE A 202 9.38 -9.56 0.58
CA ILE A 202 9.04 -10.92 1.02
C ILE A 202 10.17 -11.89 0.69
#